data_AF-A0A2W5SV47-F1
#
_entry.id   AF-A0A2W5SV47-F1
#
_cell.length_a   1.000
_cell.length_b   1.000
_cell.length_c   1.000
_cell.angle_alpha   90.00
_cell.angle_beta   90.00
_cell.angle_gamma   90.00
#
_symmetry.space_group_name_H-M   'P 1'
#
loop_
_entity.id
_entity.type
_entity.pdbx_description
1 polymer ?
#
loop_
_entity_poly.entity_id
_entity_poly.type
_entity_poly.pdbx_seq_one_letter_code
_entity_poly.pdbx_strand_id
1 'polypeptide(L)'
;MNAMKNFAHLVVLALWMLAGAAFSLKVLFAGAFIPVLLFWAWFGGYAAVTSFLADKFKSPVGALLSHGAVVLFVSLMPKVMPFSVLRLGIDLLG
;
A
#
# COMPACT_ATOMS: atom_id res chain seq x y z
N MET A 1 15.30 18.97 4.57
CA MET A 1 15.14 17.51 4.83
C MET A 1 13.69 17.05 4.80
N ASN A 2 12.75 17.70 5.49
CA ASN A 2 11.34 17.27 5.51
C ASN A 2 10.64 17.30 4.14
N ALA A 3 10.94 18.28 3.28
CA ALA A 3 10.38 18.34 1.93
C ALA A 3 10.75 17.11 1.08
N MET A 4 12.02 16.70 1.08
CA MET A 4 12.46 15.49 0.36
C MET A 4 11.87 14.20 0.94
N LYS A 5 11.69 14.13 2.27
CA LYS A 5 11.00 13.02 2.93
C LYS A 5 9.57 12.90 2.43
N ASN A 6 8.82 14.01 2.49
CA ASN A 6 7.43 14.05 2.07
C ASN A 6 7.30 13.75 0.58
N PHE A 7 8.21 14.26 -0.24
CA PHE A 7 8.25 13.95 -1.67
C PHE A 7 8.43 12.44 -1.90
N ALA A 8 9.43 11.81 -1.28
CA ALA A 8 9.66 10.37 -1.41
C ALA A 8 8.44 9.53 -0.95
N HIS A 9 7.82 9.91 0.19
CA HIS A 9 6.61 9.28 0.71
C HIS A 9 5.43 9.38 -0.27
N LEU A 10 5.17 10.59 -0.78
CA LEU A 10 4.08 10.86 -1.71
C LEU A 10 4.28 10.16 -3.06
N VAL A 11 5.52 10.07 -3.54
CA VAL A 11 5.84 9.32 -4.78
C VAL A 11 5.44 7.85 -4.62
N VAL A 12 5.78 7.20 -3.50
CA VAL A 12 5.41 5.80 -3.28
C VAL A 12 3.90 5.64 -3.16
N LEU A 13 3.20 6.53 -2.44
CA LEU A 13 1.74 6.50 -2.36
C LEU A 13 1.09 6.71 -3.73
N ALA A 14 1.63 7.61 -4.56
CA ALA A 14 1.14 7.85 -5.91
C ALA A 14 1.30 6.60 -6.79
N LEU A 15 2.42 5.88 -6.69
CA LEU A 15 2.61 4.61 -7.42
C LEU A 15 1.57 3.56 -7.00
N TRP A 16 1.28 3.43 -5.71
CA TRP A 16 0.21 2.56 -5.23
C TRP A 16 -1.17 2.98 -5.71
N MET A 17 -1.44 4.29 -5.72
CA MET A 17 -2.70 4.83 -6.22
C MET A 17 -2.87 4.56 -7.72
N LEU A 18 -1.81 4.69 -8.51
CA LEU A 18 -1.82 4.35 -9.94
C LEU A 18 -2.05 2.85 -10.16
N ALA A 19 -1.39 1.98 -9.38
CA ALA A 19 -1.64 0.54 -9.42
C ALA A 19 -3.10 0.20 -9.05
N GLY A 20 -3.64 0.83 -8.01
CA GLY A 20 -5.03 0.71 -7.60
C GLY A 20 -6.04 1.18 -8.64
N ALA A 21 -5.75 2.29 -9.32
CA ALA A 21 -6.56 2.80 -10.41
C ALA A 21 -6.55 1.84 -11.62
N ALA A 22 -5.38 1.34 -12.02
CA ALA A 22 -5.24 0.35 -13.09
C ALA A 22 -5.99 -0.96 -12.75
N PHE A 23 -5.85 -1.44 -11.51
CA PHE A 23 -6.62 -2.57 -11.00
C PHE A 23 -8.13 -2.32 -11.03
N SER A 24 -8.57 -1.16 -10.53
CA SER A 24 -9.98 -0.77 -10.53
C SER A 24 -10.55 -0.78 -11.94
N LEU A 25 -9.84 -0.21 -12.92
CA LEU A 25 -10.24 -0.24 -14.33
C LEU A 25 -10.36 -1.68 -14.84
N LYS A 26 -9.34 -2.53 -14.62
CA LYS A 26 -9.35 -3.94 -15.05
C LYS A 26 -10.56 -4.70 -14.49
N VAL A 27 -10.90 -4.48 -13.22
CA VAL A 27 -11.91 -5.26 -12.51
C VAL A 27 -13.33 -4.69 -12.69
N LEU A 28 -13.48 -3.38 -12.90
CA LEU A 28 -14.77 -2.74 -13.20
C LEU A 28 -15.42 -3.33 -14.47
N PHE A 29 -14.63 -3.63 -15.50
CA PHE A 29 -15.12 -4.30 -16.71
C PHE A 29 -15.58 -5.75 -16.50
N ALA A 30 -15.21 -6.36 -15.37
CA ALA A 30 -15.65 -7.69 -14.97
C ALA A 30 -16.85 -7.67 -13.98
N GLY A 31 -17.39 -6.48 -13.65
CA GLY A 31 -18.51 -6.33 -12.72
C GLY A 31 -18.18 -6.62 -11.25
N ALA A 32 -16.89 -6.79 -10.91
CA ALA A 32 -16.46 -7.20 -9.58
C ALA A 32 -16.11 -6.00 -8.69
N PHE A 33 -17.12 -5.36 -8.09
CA PHE A 33 -16.92 -4.16 -7.27
C PHE A 33 -16.26 -4.43 -5.91
N ILE A 34 -16.50 -5.61 -5.31
CA ILE A 34 -15.99 -5.94 -3.97
C ILE A 34 -14.45 -5.94 -3.90
N PRO A 35 -13.71 -6.59 -4.83
CA PRO A 35 -12.25 -6.52 -4.84
C PRO A 35 -11.70 -5.10 -4.93
N VAL A 36 -12.38 -4.21 -5.65
CA VAL A 36 -12.00 -2.79 -5.75
C VAL A 36 -12.11 -2.11 -4.39
N LEU A 37 -13.25 -2.25 -3.71
CA LEU A 37 -13.44 -1.68 -2.36
C LEU A 37 -12.40 -2.20 -1.37
N LEU A 38 -12.14 -3.51 -1.41
CA LEU A 38 -11.18 -4.18 -0.53
C LEU A 38 -9.74 -3.69 -0.76
N PHE A 39 -9.35 -3.48 -2.01
CA PHE A 39 -8.05 -2.88 -2.34
C PHE A 39 -7.92 -1.47 -1.75
N TRP A 40 -8.92 -0.61 -1.95
CA TRP A 40 -8.87 0.77 -1.46
C TRP A 40 -8.90 0.86 0.07
N ALA A 41 -9.63 -0.03 0.74
CA ALA A 41 -9.59 -0.16 2.19
C ALA A 41 -8.19 -0.58 2.69
N TRP A 42 -7.58 -1.58 2.04
CA TRP A 42 -6.22 -1.99 2.34
C TRP A 42 -5.21 -0.86 2.11
N PHE A 43 -5.32 -0.16 0.97
CA PHE A 43 -4.46 0.98 0.65
C PHE A 43 -4.57 2.10 1.68
N GLY A 44 -5.78 2.41 2.15
CA GLY A 44 -6.00 3.37 3.24
C GLY A 44 -5.26 2.98 4.51
N GLY A 45 -5.34 1.70 4.90
CA GLY A 45 -4.58 1.16 6.04
C GLY A 45 -3.05 1.24 5.83
N TYR A 46 -2.58 0.82 4.66
CA TYR A 46 -1.15 0.91 4.28
C TYR A 46 -0.64 2.35 4.32
N ALA A 47 -1.38 3.31 3.76
CA ALA A 47 -1.03 4.72 3.76
C ALA A 47 -0.98 5.30 5.18
N ALA A 48 -1.94 4.95 6.04
CA ALA A 48 -1.93 5.39 7.44
C ALA A 48 -0.71 4.86 8.21
N VAL A 49 -0.42 3.56 8.11
CA VAL A 49 0.72 2.92 8.79
C VAL A 49 2.04 3.49 8.30
N THR A 50 2.24 3.58 6.98
CA THR A 50 3.49 4.10 6.42
C THR A 50 3.68 5.58 6.70
N SER A 51 2.61 6.39 6.74
CA SER A 51 2.69 7.79 7.15
C SER A 51 3.10 7.93 8.62
N PHE A 52 2.49 7.14 9.51
CA PHE A 52 2.86 7.11 10.93
C PHE A 52 4.34 6.73 11.13
N LEU A 53 4.81 5.70 10.42
CA LEU A 53 6.20 5.26 10.48
C LEU A 53 7.15 6.30 9.88
N ALA A 54 6.84 6.83 8.69
CA ALA A 54 7.64 7.84 8.01
C ALA A 54 7.79 9.12 8.85
N ASP A 55 6.84 9.45 9.72
CA ASP A 55 6.95 10.56 10.66
C ASP A 55 7.92 10.32 11.82
N LYS A 56 8.24 9.06 12.12
CA LYS A 56 9.33 8.73 13.07
C LYS A 56 10.71 8.93 12.46
N PHE A 57 10.80 9.01 11.13
CA PHE A 57 12.05 9.24 10.41
C PHE A 57 12.12 10.67 9.88
N LYS A 58 13.30 11.31 10.00
CA LYS A 58 13.54 12.67 9.48
C LYS A 58 14.26 12.68 8.12
N SER A 59 14.27 11.55 7.41
CA SER A 59 15.03 11.38 6.17
C SER A 59 14.20 10.70 5.07
N PRO A 60 14.48 10.98 3.78
CA PRO A 60 13.84 10.30 2.65
C PRO A 60 14.07 8.78 2.68
N VAL A 61 15.28 8.36 3.06
CA VAL A 61 15.61 6.93 3.19
C VAL A 61 14.73 6.26 4.23
N GLY A 62 14.50 6.89 5.39
CA GLY A 62 13.62 6.32 6.42
C GLY A 62 12.16 6.23 5.98
N ALA A 63 11.68 7.18 5.18
CA ALA A 63 10.34 7.10 4.58
C ALA A 63 10.24 5.91 3.60
N LEU A 64 11.22 5.75 2.70
CA LEU A 64 11.27 4.62 1.76
C LEU A 64 11.39 3.27 2.48
N LEU A 65 12.21 3.18 3.53
CA LEU A 65 12.33 1.99 4.35
C LEU A 65 11.02 1.65 5.06
N SER A 66 10.23 2.64 5.48
CA SER A 66 8.92 2.40 6.09
C SER A 66 7.97 1.68 5.13
N HIS A 67 7.94 2.11 3.86
CA HIS A 67 7.16 1.41 2.83
C HIS A 67 7.69 0.00 2.58
N GLY A 68 9.00 -0.14 2.33
CA GLY A 68 9.62 -1.44 2.06
C GLY A 68 9.41 -2.44 3.20
N ALA A 69 9.56 -1.98 4.45
CA ALA A 69 9.36 -2.81 5.63
C ALA A 69 7.90 -3.26 5.78
N VAL A 70 6.92 -2.38 5.58
CA VAL A 70 5.49 -2.75 5.64
C VAL A 70 5.14 -3.72 4.53
N VAL A 71 5.58 -3.46 3.29
CA VAL A 71 5.35 -4.39 2.16
C VAL A 71 5.98 -5.75 2.42
N LEU A 72 7.24 -5.79 2.89
CA LEU A 72 7.93 -7.03 3.20
C LEU A 72 7.22 -7.79 4.33
N PHE A 73 6.91 -7.11 5.43
CA PHE A 73 6.20 -7.69 6.56
C PHE A 73 4.89 -8.35 6.13
N VAL A 74 4.08 -7.62 5.36
CA VAL A 74 2.82 -8.12 4.83
C VAL A 74 3.06 -9.28 3.86
N SER A 75 4.04 -9.18 2.96
CA SER A 75 4.35 -10.24 1.99
C SER A 75 4.76 -11.57 2.64
N LEU A 76 5.39 -11.50 3.81
CA LEU A 76 5.82 -12.65 4.60
C LEU A 76 4.68 -13.28 5.43
N MET A 77 3.52 -12.62 5.54
CA MET A 77 2.37 -13.20 6.23
C MET A 77 1.88 -14.46 5.49
N PRO A 78 1.32 -15.48 6.18
CA PRO A 78 0.75 -16.64 5.51
C PRO A 78 -0.44 -16.28 4.59
N LYS A 79 -0.65 -17.04 3.52
CA LYS A 79 -1.84 -16.91 2.64
C LYS A 79 -3.11 -17.55 3.22
N VAL A 80 -3.10 -17.92 4.50
CA VAL A 80 -4.24 -18.54 5.19
C VAL A 80 -4.94 -17.51 6.06
N MET A 81 -6.25 -17.69 6.28
CA MET A 81 -7.01 -16.82 7.17
C MET A 81 -6.46 -16.88 8.60
N PRO A 82 -6.42 -15.76 9.33
CA PRO A 82 -6.90 -14.42 8.95
C PRO A 82 -5.86 -13.54 8.21
N PHE A 83 -4.65 -14.03 8.02
CA PHE A 83 -3.50 -13.25 7.54
C PHE A 83 -3.58 -12.83 6.07
N SER A 84 -4.36 -13.55 5.26
CA SER A 84 -4.67 -13.16 3.87
C SER A 84 -5.34 -11.79 3.78
N VAL A 85 -6.09 -11.35 4.80
CA VAL A 85 -6.71 -10.02 4.84
C VAL A 85 -5.65 -8.91 4.93
N LEU A 86 -4.57 -9.15 5.68
CA LEU A 86 -3.47 -8.20 5.81
C LEU A 86 -2.67 -8.08 4.50
N ARG A 87 -2.66 -9.14 3.69
CA ARG A 87 -2.00 -9.23 2.38
C ARG A 87 -2.84 -8.77 1.21
N LEU A 88 -4.11 -8.49 1.46
CA LEU A 88 -5.15 -8.41 0.43
C LEU A 88 -4.79 -7.47 -0.72
N GLY A 89 -4.24 -6.28 -0.45
CA GLY A 89 -3.85 -5.37 -1.53
C GLY A 89 -2.69 -5.87 -2.40
N ILE A 90 -1.79 -6.69 -1.87
CA ILE A 90 -0.72 -7.34 -2.66
C ILE A 90 -1.31 -8.50 -3.47
N ASP A 91 -2.11 -9.34 -2.81
CA ASP A 91 -2.69 -10.54 -3.43
C ASP A 91 -3.72 -10.18 -4.52
N LEU A 92 -4.37 -8.99 -4.46
CA LEU A 92 -5.29 -8.50 -5.49
C LEU A 92 -4.61 -7.90 -6.73
N LEU A 93 -3.36 -7.47 -6.61
CA LEU A 93 -2.59 -6.93 -7.74
C LEU A 93 -1.80 -8.01 -8.51
N GLY A 94 -1.63 -9.20 -7.91
CA GLY A 94 -1.03 -10.39 -8.52
C GLY A 94 -2.05 -11.37 -9.09
#